data_AF-A0A2X0MX34-F1
#
_entry.id   AF-A0A2X0MX34-F1
#
_cell.length_a   1.000
_cell.length_b   1.000
_cell.length_c   1.000
_cell.angle_alpha   90.00
_cell.angle_beta   90.00
_cell.angle_gamma   90.00
#
_symmetry.space_group_name_H-M   'P 1'
#
loop_
_entity.id
_entity.type
_entity.pdbx_description
1 polymer ?
#
loop_
_entity_poly.entity_id
_entity_poly.type
_entity_poly.pdbx_seq_one_letter_code
_entity_poly.pdbx_strand_id
1 'polypeptide(L)'
;MSTPDLALDLRIRYLETLLTRPSTSTTAPISASNTASLSRRVSQLASSLDLVLEAGPGTDALRKFVANCGYGQCVKLHSSSRALTCYFATPADDLNEPLLTVPPVPFHHPSSSSNHDDLTPHSKVSLILEAEYEIRQLEWELRQIALLDDQGVVGAGELAQHQDLSTELARTKQDVKPVAASYQDLEHKTHNILSRYNDYVRPSAHKLQSRLQAEHWSTSTAQISTLSEVFVQWNDIVSEAEQEVTRIEKSRNPSLDIS
;
A
#
# COMPACT_ATOMS: atom_id res chain seq x y z
N MET A 1 15.10 -8.60 6.55
CA MET A 1 14.94 -8.51 5.09
C MET A 1 13.53 -8.00 4.82
N SER A 2 13.34 -6.68 4.76
CA SER A 2 12.03 -6.12 4.44
C SER A 2 11.75 -6.36 2.96
N THR A 3 10.59 -6.95 2.63
CA THR A 3 10.21 -7.16 1.24
C THR A 3 10.10 -5.80 0.53
N PRO A 4 10.64 -5.65 -0.70
CA PRO A 4 10.65 -4.36 -1.41
C PRO A 4 9.24 -3.81 -1.63
N ASP A 5 8.24 -4.69 -1.72
CA ASP A 5 6.82 -4.31 -1.81
C ASP A 5 6.28 -3.61 -0.56
N LEU A 6 6.71 -4.03 0.64
CA LEU A 6 6.30 -3.40 1.88
C LEU A 6 6.88 -2.00 2.01
N ALA A 7 8.14 -1.82 1.60
CA ALA A 7 8.80 -0.52 1.61
C ALA A 7 8.13 0.46 0.63
N LEU A 8 7.73 -0.01 -0.54
CA LEU A 8 6.96 0.75 -1.53
C LEU A 8 5.57 1.13 -1.01
N ASP A 9 4.83 0.19 -0.41
CA ASP A 9 3.48 0.45 0.10
C ASP A 9 3.48 1.45 1.27
N LEU A 10 4.49 1.40 2.15
CA LEU A 10 4.68 2.40 3.21
C LEU A 10 4.98 3.79 2.66
N ARG A 11 5.80 3.87 1.61
CA ARG A 11 6.18 5.15 0.97
C ARG A 11 5.00 5.76 0.20
N ILE A 12 4.17 4.93 -0.43
CA ILE A 12 2.91 5.35 -1.06
C ILE A 12 1.93 5.87 0.00
N ARG A 13 1.75 5.14 1.11
CA ARG A 13 0.87 5.56 2.22
C ARG A 13 1.32 6.89 2.84
N TYR A 14 2.64 7.09 2.98
CA TYR A 14 3.20 8.36 3.44
C TYR A 14 2.91 9.53 2.49
N LEU A 15 3.06 9.31 1.18
CA LEU A 15 2.75 10.34 0.18
C LEU A 15 1.24 10.66 0.12
N GLU A 16 0.37 9.66 0.28
CA GLU A 16 -1.08 9.85 0.40
C GLU A 16 -1.43 10.71 1.63
N THR A 17 -0.75 10.50 2.77
CA THR A 17 -0.94 11.34 3.97
C THR A 17 -0.41 12.76 3.83
N LEU A 18 0.62 13.00 3.01
CA LEU A 18 1.13 14.34 2.74
C LEU A 18 0.25 15.11 1.75
N LEU A 19 -0.32 14.42 0.76
CA LEU A 19 -1.28 15.00 -0.20
C LEU A 19 -2.64 15.27 0.45
N THR A 20 -3.05 14.42 1.39
CA THR A 20 -4.23 14.64 2.24
C THR A 20 -3.85 15.53 3.41
N ARG A 21 -3.59 16.81 3.14
CA ARG A 21 -3.39 17.82 4.19
C ARG A 21 -4.59 17.75 5.17
N PRO A 22 -4.37 17.69 6.50
CA PRO A 22 -5.47 17.72 7.46
C PRO A 22 -6.09 19.11 7.42
N SER A 23 -7.12 19.29 6.60
CA SER A 23 -8.06 20.38 6.77
C SER A 23 -8.71 20.18 8.14
N THR A 24 -8.57 21.16 9.01
CA THR A 24 -9.14 21.21 10.35
C THR A 24 -10.67 21.10 10.29
N SER A 25 -11.20 19.88 10.29
CA SER A 25 -12.60 19.60 10.59
C SER A 25 -12.73 18.13 10.98
N THR A 26 -13.05 17.95 12.26
CA THR A 26 -13.42 16.71 12.93
C THR A 26 -14.29 15.80 12.07
N THR A 27 -13.71 14.78 11.44
CA THR A 27 -14.42 13.57 11.05
C THR A 27 -13.43 12.40 10.95
N ALA A 28 -13.85 11.25 11.49
CA ALA A 28 -13.07 10.04 11.72
C ALA A 28 -12.29 9.51 10.50
N PRO A 29 -11.19 8.75 10.70
CA PRO A 29 -10.42 8.18 9.61
C PRO A 29 -11.22 7.08 8.91
N ILE A 30 -11.65 7.35 7.68
CA ILE A 30 -12.19 6.34 6.79
C ILE A 30 -11.01 5.46 6.39
N SER A 31 -11.00 4.21 6.86
CA SER A 31 -10.08 3.18 6.39
C SER A 31 -10.29 2.98 4.88
N ALA A 32 -9.43 3.58 4.07
CA ALA A 32 -9.40 3.34 2.64
C ALA A 32 -9.06 1.88 2.38
N SER A 33 -10.01 1.16 1.79
CA SER A 33 -9.90 -0.24 1.42
C SER A 33 -8.70 -0.48 0.48
N ASN A 34 -7.82 -1.41 0.87
CA ASN A 34 -6.65 -1.91 0.13
C ASN A 34 -7.00 -2.71 -1.16
N THR A 35 -8.05 -2.35 -1.90
CA THR A 35 -8.58 -3.17 -3.02
C THR A 35 -8.11 -2.74 -4.41
N ALA A 36 -7.37 -1.64 -4.53
CA ALA A 36 -6.79 -1.22 -5.80
C ALA A 36 -5.35 -1.74 -5.94
N SER A 37 -5.01 -2.28 -7.12
CA SER A 37 -3.63 -2.69 -7.43
C SER A 37 -2.67 -1.51 -7.24
N LEU A 38 -1.50 -1.77 -6.66
CA LEU A 38 -0.48 -0.76 -6.35
C LEU A 38 -0.17 0.16 -7.54
N SER A 39 -0.15 -0.41 -8.75
CA SER A 39 0.00 0.33 -10.01
C SER A 39 -1.08 1.40 -10.22
N ARG A 40 -2.34 1.12 -9.88
CA ARG A 40 -3.46 2.05 -10.05
C ARG A 40 -3.41 3.20 -9.03
N ARG A 41 -2.99 2.91 -7.80
CA ARG A 41 -2.75 3.92 -6.75
C ARG A 41 -1.62 4.87 -7.13
N VAL A 42 -0.51 4.32 -7.64
CA VAL A 42 0.62 5.13 -8.15
C VAL A 42 0.20 6.01 -9.31
N SER A 43 -0.59 5.51 -10.27
CA SER A 43 -1.12 6.33 -11.38
C SER A 43 -2.08 7.43 -10.91
N GLN A 44 -2.93 7.14 -9.93
CA GLN A 44 -3.83 8.15 -9.33
C GLN A 44 -3.05 9.22 -8.58
N LEU A 45 -2.04 8.84 -7.80
CA LEU A 45 -1.15 9.75 -7.10
C LEU A 45 -0.36 10.64 -8.07
N ALA A 46 0.15 10.05 -9.16
CA ALA A 46 0.84 10.78 -10.22
C ALA A 46 -0.08 11.82 -10.87
N SER A 47 -1.32 11.43 -11.22
CA SER A 47 -2.31 12.38 -11.77
C SER A 47 -2.70 13.48 -10.78
N SER A 48 -2.78 13.18 -9.48
CA SER A 48 -3.09 14.17 -8.44
C SER A 48 -1.92 15.14 -8.21
N LEU A 49 -0.68 14.67 -8.32
CA LEU A 49 0.52 15.51 -8.24
C LEU A 49 0.61 16.45 -9.45
N ASP A 50 0.33 15.95 -10.65
CA ASP A 50 0.28 16.77 -11.88
C ASP A 50 -0.77 17.88 -11.75
N LEU A 51 -1.95 17.54 -11.26
CA LEU A 51 -3.06 18.49 -11.10
C LEU A 51 -2.77 19.56 -10.02
N VAL A 52 -2.07 19.20 -8.94
CA VAL A 52 -1.64 20.12 -7.87
C VAL A 52 -0.47 21.00 -8.32
N LEU A 53 0.41 20.49 -9.18
CA LEU A 53 1.44 21.29 -9.82
C LEU A 53 0.80 22.34 -10.73
N GLU A 54 -0.18 22.00 -11.56
CA GLU A 54 -0.81 22.94 -12.49
C GLU A 54 -1.74 23.98 -11.83
N ALA A 55 -2.42 23.66 -10.72
CA ALA A 55 -3.50 24.50 -10.19
C ALA A 55 -3.16 25.46 -9.02
N GLY A 56 -1.99 25.36 -8.38
CA GLY A 56 -1.73 26.05 -7.09
C GLY A 56 -0.64 27.14 -7.11
N PRO A 57 -0.90 28.37 -6.65
CA PRO A 57 0.16 29.34 -6.33
C PRO A 57 0.82 28.92 -4.99
N GLY A 58 2.10 28.51 -5.05
CA GLY A 58 2.88 28.08 -3.88
C GLY A 58 3.69 26.80 -4.07
N THR A 59 3.62 26.14 -5.24
CA THR A 59 4.33 24.88 -5.52
C THR A 59 5.62 25.07 -6.32
N ASP A 60 6.19 26.26 -6.42
CA ASP A 60 7.43 26.52 -7.18
C ASP A 60 8.64 25.77 -6.65
N ALA A 61 8.71 25.49 -5.35
CA ALA A 61 9.75 24.64 -4.77
C ALA A 61 9.62 23.17 -5.21
N LEU A 62 8.38 22.68 -5.32
CA LEU A 62 8.07 21.33 -5.82
C LEU A 62 8.30 21.23 -7.32
N ARG A 63 7.94 22.27 -8.08
CA ARG A 63 8.20 22.40 -9.52
C ARG A 63 9.70 22.42 -9.81
N LYS A 64 10.48 23.16 -9.02
CA LYS A 64 11.95 23.17 -9.08
C LYS A 64 12.56 21.83 -8.67
N PHE A 65 12.00 21.15 -7.66
CA PHE A 65 12.46 19.83 -7.24
C PHE A 65 12.19 18.76 -8.32
N VAL A 66 10.98 18.75 -8.90
CA VAL A 66 10.61 17.84 -10.00
C VAL A 66 11.41 18.14 -11.27
N ALA A 67 11.64 19.42 -11.59
CA ALA A 67 12.51 19.82 -12.71
C ALA A 67 13.97 19.38 -12.50
N ASN A 68 14.49 19.46 -11.27
CA ASN A 68 15.85 19.03 -10.93
C ASN A 68 15.99 17.50 -10.82
N CYS A 69 14.89 16.80 -10.55
CA CYS A 69 14.82 15.33 -10.59
C CYS A 69 14.47 14.77 -11.98
N GLY A 70 14.06 15.63 -12.92
CA GLY A 70 13.63 15.26 -14.26
C GLY A 70 14.81 15.11 -15.21
N TYR A 71 15.01 13.88 -15.69
CA TYR A 71 15.92 13.47 -16.76
C TYR A 71 17.43 13.58 -16.46
N GLY A 72 18.02 12.49 -15.96
CA GLY A 72 19.43 12.21 -16.31
C GLY A 72 20.25 11.30 -15.41
N GLN A 73 20.02 11.25 -14.10
CA GLN A 73 21.04 10.66 -13.21
C GLN A 73 20.45 9.87 -12.03
N CYS A 74 19.49 8.99 -12.27
CA CYS A 74 19.11 7.98 -11.29
C CYS A 74 18.79 6.69 -12.03
N VAL A 75 19.77 5.78 -12.10
CA VAL A 75 19.67 4.29 -12.10
C VAL A 75 20.92 3.73 -12.78
N LYS A 76 21.93 3.45 -11.95
CA LYS A 76 22.75 2.23 -11.99
C LYS A 76 23.59 2.19 -10.72
N LEU A 77 22.98 1.78 -9.62
CA LEU A 77 23.75 1.18 -8.53
C LEU A 77 23.50 -0.31 -8.59
N HIS A 78 24.45 -0.98 -9.23
CA HIS A 78 24.66 -2.41 -9.09
C HIS A 78 24.83 -2.76 -7.61
N SER A 79 24.38 -3.97 -7.30
CA SER A 79 24.56 -4.70 -6.06
C SER A 79 25.89 -4.45 -5.34
N SER A 80 25.86 -3.70 -4.25
CA SER A 80 26.51 -4.04 -2.98
C SER A 80 26.40 -2.89 -1.99
N SER A 81 25.81 -3.20 -0.83
CA SER A 81 26.24 -2.73 0.50
C SER A 81 26.95 -1.36 0.58
N ARG A 82 26.21 -0.31 0.96
CA ARG A 82 26.54 0.69 2.02
C ARG A 82 25.77 2.01 1.81
N ALA A 83 25.30 2.55 2.94
CA ALA A 83 24.99 3.95 3.28
C ALA A 83 24.17 4.81 2.27
N LEU A 84 22.94 5.15 2.66
CA LEU A 84 22.17 6.24 2.06
C LEU A 84 22.57 7.57 2.70
N THR A 85 23.46 8.31 2.05
CA THR A 85 23.67 9.74 2.30
C THR A 85 23.25 10.49 1.03
N CYS A 86 22.21 11.31 1.13
CA CYS A 86 21.75 12.16 0.03
C CYS A 86 22.69 13.36 -0.10
N TYR A 87 23.59 13.34 -1.09
CA TYR A 87 24.35 14.52 -1.48
C TYR A 87 23.48 15.43 -2.34
N PHE A 88 23.26 16.67 -1.89
CA PHE A 88 22.84 17.78 -2.74
C PHE A 88 24.04 18.16 -3.63
N ALA A 89 23.88 18.03 -4.94
CA ALA A 89 24.86 18.46 -5.93
C ALA A 89 24.70 19.96 -6.24
N THR A 90 25.75 20.74 -5.99
CA THR A 90 25.98 22.03 -6.67
C THR A 90 26.87 21.80 -7.90
N PRO A 91 26.63 22.47 -9.03
CA PRO A 91 27.39 22.27 -10.25
C PRO A 91 28.65 23.13 -10.24
N ALA A 92 29.83 22.51 -10.27
CA ALA A 92 31.04 23.11 -10.79
C ALA A 92 32.01 21.99 -11.18
N ASP A 93 32.62 22.18 -12.34
CA ASP A 93 33.32 21.19 -13.13
C ASP A 93 34.55 20.55 -12.44
N ASP A 94 34.67 19.25 -12.72
CA ASP A 94 35.88 18.58 -13.21
C ASP A 94 37.22 18.86 -12.50
N LEU A 95 37.58 18.00 -11.53
CA LEU A 95 38.95 17.71 -11.11
C LEU A 95 39.00 16.31 -10.48
N ASN A 96 38.86 15.27 -11.31
CA ASN A 96 39.20 13.90 -10.93
C ASN A 96 40.74 13.73 -11.03
N GLU A 97 41.44 14.28 -10.05
CA GLU A 97 42.86 14.04 -9.75
C GLU A 97 42.91 13.60 -8.28
N PRO A 98 43.56 12.47 -7.92
CA PRO A 98 43.78 12.15 -6.52
C PRO A 98 44.84 13.11 -5.99
N LEU A 99 44.42 14.28 -5.52
CA LEU A 99 45.25 15.20 -4.73
C LEU A 99 45.49 14.64 -3.31
N LEU A 100 46.04 13.42 -3.25
CA LEU A 100 46.83 12.92 -2.13
C LEU A 100 48.28 13.29 -2.39
N THR A 101 48.55 14.59 -2.48
CA THR A 101 49.85 15.16 -2.13
C THR A 101 49.54 16.51 -1.52
N VAL A 102 49.15 16.48 -0.25
CA VAL A 102 49.32 17.65 0.61
C VAL A 102 50.83 17.91 0.60
N PRO A 103 51.33 19.06 0.07
CA PRO A 103 52.72 19.43 0.32
C PRO A 103 52.90 19.45 1.83
N PRO A 104 54.05 19.01 2.38
CA PRO A 104 54.23 18.98 3.82
C PRO A 104 53.96 20.37 4.35
N VAL A 105 52.81 20.53 5.02
CA VAL A 105 52.53 21.73 5.79
C VAL A 105 53.69 21.80 6.75
N PRO A 106 54.50 22.88 6.76
CA PRO A 106 55.50 23.03 7.78
C PRO A 106 54.77 22.90 9.10
N PHE A 107 55.00 21.81 9.83
CA PHE A 107 54.63 21.70 11.23
C PHE A 107 55.48 22.72 11.98
N HIS A 108 55.11 23.99 11.88
CA HIS A 108 55.35 24.93 12.96
C HIS A 108 54.47 24.42 14.08
N HIS A 109 55.08 23.68 15.00
CA HIS A 109 54.71 23.78 16.39
C HIS A 109 54.41 25.27 16.66
N PRO A 110 53.24 25.63 17.22
CA PRO A 110 53.08 26.94 17.81
C PRO A 110 53.99 26.93 19.03
N SER A 111 55.27 27.19 18.77
CA SER A 111 56.17 27.75 19.73
C SER A 111 55.47 29.03 20.15
N SER A 112 54.98 28.99 21.38
CA SER A 112 54.62 30.13 22.20
C SER A 112 55.51 31.34 21.89
N SER A 113 55.07 32.21 20.97
CA SER A 113 55.46 33.62 20.77
C SER A 113 55.26 34.04 19.30
N SER A 114 54.01 34.20 18.86
CA SER A 114 53.71 35.14 17.78
C SER A 114 52.51 35.94 18.23
N ASN A 115 52.73 37.24 18.47
CA ASN A 115 51.77 38.13 19.10
C ASN A 115 50.40 38.05 18.42
N HIS A 116 49.42 37.40 19.08
CA HIS A 116 47.99 37.53 18.74
C HIS A 116 47.51 39.00 18.87
N ASP A 117 48.35 39.89 19.39
CA ASP A 117 48.10 41.32 19.56
C ASP A 117 48.47 42.20 18.35
N ASP A 118 49.21 41.69 17.36
CA ASP A 118 49.63 42.51 16.20
C ASP A 118 48.58 42.57 15.07
N LEU A 119 47.47 41.84 15.19
CA LEU A 119 46.31 42.03 14.32
C LEU A 119 45.59 43.30 14.76
N THR A 120 45.50 44.28 13.86
CA THR A 120 44.72 45.50 14.10
C THR A 120 43.31 45.09 14.56
N PRO A 121 42.68 45.83 15.50
CA PRO A 121 41.36 45.45 16.02
C PRO A 121 40.33 45.31 14.90
N HIS A 122 40.51 46.06 13.81
CA HIS A 122 39.69 45.95 12.60
C HIS A 122 39.86 44.61 11.87
N SER A 123 41.09 44.10 11.74
CA SER A 123 41.36 42.79 11.14
C SER A 123 40.76 41.65 11.96
N LYS A 124 40.83 41.74 13.30
CA LYS A 124 40.19 40.76 14.21
C LYS A 124 38.67 40.74 14.02
N VAL A 125 38.03 41.91 13.94
CA VAL A 125 36.58 42.02 13.71
C VAL A 125 36.21 41.49 12.32
N SER A 126 37.01 41.78 11.29
CA SER A 126 36.77 41.26 9.93
C SER A 126 36.83 39.74 9.88
N LEU A 127 37.81 39.12 10.53
CA LEU A 127 37.94 37.66 10.61
C LEU A 127 36.77 37.03 11.38
N ILE A 128 36.29 37.68 12.45
CA ILE A 128 35.13 37.21 13.21
C ILE A 128 33.85 37.28 12.35
N LEU A 129 33.68 38.33 11.54
CA LEU A 129 32.53 38.45 10.64
C LEU A 129 32.59 37.45 9.50
N GLU A 130 33.79 37.15 8.98
CA GLU A 130 33.99 36.10 7.98
C GLU A 130 33.69 34.70 8.56
N ALA A 131 34.10 34.44 9.80
CA ALA A 131 33.88 33.18 10.49
C ALA A 131 32.53 33.08 11.24
N GLU A 132 31.68 34.11 11.21
CA GLU A 132 30.47 34.17 12.04
C GLU A 132 29.55 32.97 11.79
N TYR A 133 29.36 32.63 10.51
CA TYR A 133 28.51 31.53 10.10
C TYR A 133 29.03 30.18 10.63
N GLU A 134 30.34 29.93 10.51
CA GLU A 134 30.97 28.70 10.97
C GLU A 134 30.87 28.55 12.49
N ILE A 135 31.08 29.64 13.24
CA ILE A 135 30.95 29.64 14.70
C ILE A 135 29.51 29.28 15.10
N ARG A 136 28.50 29.90 14.48
CA ARG A 136 27.09 29.60 14.77
C ARG A 136 26.70 28.18 14.40
N GLN A 137 27.25 27.66 13.30
CA GLN A 137 27.01 26.28 12.89
C GLN A 137 27.62 25.31 13.89
N LEU A 138 28.87 25.52 14.31
CA LEU A 138 29.54 24.68 15.31
C LEU A 138 28.82 24.72 16.66
N GLU A 139 28.34 25.88 17.10
CA GLU A 139 27.52 25.98 18.30
C GLU A 139 26.24 25.15 18.18
N TRP A 140 25.60 25.15 17.02
CA TRP A 140 24.40 24.35 16.78
C TRP A 140 24.72 22.85 16.77
N GLU A 141 25.78 22.44 16.08
CA GLU A 141 26.23 21.04 16.04
C GLU A 141 26.62 20.54 17.43
N LEU A 142 27.30 21.36 18.25
CA LEU A 142 27.63 21.02 19.63
C LEU A 142 26.38 20.86 20.50
N ARG A 143 25.38 21.73 20.34
CA ARG A 143 24.08 21.56 21.01
C ARG A 143 23.38 20.29 20.55
N GLN A 144 23.46 19.96 19.27
CA GLN A 144 22.88 18.73 18.74
C GLN A 144 23.57 17.49 19.31
N ILE A 145 24.90 17.49 19.40
CA ILE A 145 25.67 16.40 20.02
C ILE A 145 25.28 16.25 21.49
N ALA A 146 25.17 17.34 22.24
CA ALA A 146 24.73 17.32 23.63
C ALA A 146 23.29 16.78 23.79
N LEU A 147 22.39 17.11 22.86
CA LEU A 147 21.03 16.53 22.84
C LEU A 147 21.04 15.04 22.54
N LEU A 148 21.92 14.57 21.64
CA LEU A 148 22.07 13.15 21.33
C LEU A 148 22.69 12.37 22.51
N ASP A 149 23.54 13.03 23.31
CA ASP A 149 24.08 12.49 24.55
C ASP A 149 23.00 12.37 25.64
N ASP A 150 22.18 13.40 25.84
CA ASP A 150 21.03 13.37 26.76
C ASP A 150 19.98 12.32 26.35
N GLN A 151 19.84 12.07 25.04
CA GLN A 151 19.02 10.98 24.50
C GLN A 151 19.66 9.59 24.65
N GLY A 152 20.85 9.48 25.25
CA GLY A 152 21.53 8.23 25.52
C GLY A 152 22.03 7.50 24.27
N VAL A 153 22.11 8.18 23.13
CA VAL A 153 22.49 7.58 21.83
C VAL A 153 23.97 7.21 21.81
N VAL A 154 24.79 7.87 22.63
CA VAL A 154 26.24 7.59 22.76
C VAL A 154 26.50 6.18 23.32
N GLY A 155 25.57 5.64 24.13
CA GLY A 155 25.62 4.26 24.65
C GLY A 155 25.18 3.18 23.67
N ALA A 156 24.61 3.54 22.50
CA ALA A 156 24.18 2.56 21.48
C ALA A 156 25.34 1.75 20.86
N GLY A 157 26.59 2.14 21.16
CA GLY A 157 27.81 1.44 20.78
C GLY A 157 28.34 0.43 21.81
N GLU A 158 27.73 0.27 22.99
CA GLU A 158 28.17 -0.68 24.02
C GLU A 158 27.83 -2.15 23.68
N LEU A 159 28.16 -2.59 22.46
CA LEU A 159 27.98 -3.97 22.00
C LEU A 159 28.66 -4.99 22.93
N ALA A 160 29.75 -4.60 23.59
CA ALA A 160 30.48 -5.48 24.50
C ALA A 160 29.63 -5.91 25.71
N GLN A 161 28.75 -5.03 26.22
CA GLN A 161 27.88 -5.33 27.35
C GLN A 161 26.62 -6.12 26.93
N HIS A 162 26.22 -5.99 25.67
CA HIS A 162 25.08 -6.72 25.10
C HIS A 162 25.45 -8.08 24.44
N GLN A 163 26.73 -8.46 24.47
CA GLN A 163 27.19 -9.75 23.96
C GLN A 163 26.56 -10.91 24.74
N ASP A 164 26.35 -10.76 26.04
CA ASP A 164 25.68 -11.77 26.88
C ASP A 164 24.18 -11.89 26.53
N LEU A 165 23.50 -10.76 26.27
CA LEU A 165 22.11 -10.76 25.80
C LEU A 165 21.93 -11.48 24.45
N SER A 166 22.93 -11.44 23.57
CA SER A 166 22.90 -12.20 22.31
C SER A 166 22.78 -13.70 22.55
N THR A 167 23.49 -14.21 23.57
CA THR A 167 23.43 -15.63 23.94
C THR A 167 22.07 -16.00 24.55
N GLU A 168 21.51 -15.11 25.39
CA GLU A 168 20.18 -15.29 25.99
C GLU A 168 19.06 -15.21 24.93
N LEU A 169 19.19 -14.33 23.95
CA LEU A 169 18.27 -14.23 22.81
C LEU A 169 18.35 -15.50 21.94
N ALA A 170 19.55 -16.01 21.68
CA ALA A 170 19.73 -17.25 20.95
C ALA A 170 19.08 -18.44 21.68
N ARG A 171 19.21 -18.50 23.01
CA ARG A 171 18.55 -19.48 23.86
C ARG A 171 17.02 -19.34 23.82
N THR A 172 16.51 -18.13 24.04
CA THR A 172 15.06 -17.86 24.00
C THR A 172 14.46 -18.20 22.64
N LYS A 173 15.17 -17.87 21.55
CA LYS A 173 14.76 -18.26 20.19
C LYS A 173 14.71 -19.77 20.03
N GLN A 174 15.62 -20.51 20.64
CA GLN A 174 15.61 -21.97 20.62
C GLN A 174 14.44 -22.53 21.45
N ASP A 175 14.13 -21.93 22.60
CA ASP A 175 13.04 -22.34 23.48
C ASP A 175 11.66 -22.04 22.88
N VAL A 176 11.53 -21.00 22.05
CA VAL A 176 10.29 -20.65 21.35
C VAL A 176 10.00 -21.56 20.15
N LYS A 177 11.01 -22.20 19.54
CA LYS A 177 10.82 -23.11 18.39
C LYS A 177 9.83 -24.25 18.65
N PRO A 178 9.95 -25.05 19.74
CA PRO A 178 9.00 -26.14 19.99
C PRO A 178 7.58 -25.62 20.24
N VAL A 179 7.45 -24.45 20.86
CA VAL A 179 6.15 -23.80 21.07
C VAL A 179 5.52 -23.40 19.74
N ALA A 180 6.29 -22.77 18.84
CA ALA A 180 5.82 -22.43 17.49
C ALA A 180 5.40 -23.67 16.69
N ALA A 181 6.13 -24.78 16.80
CA ALA A 181 5.77 -26.04 16.18
C ALA A 181 4.43 -26.59 16.73
N SER A 182 4.22 -26.51 18.05
CA SER A 182 2.95 -26.92 18.67
C SER A 182 1.76 -26.08 18.19
N TYR A 183 1.96 -24.78 17.95
CA TYR A 183 0.91 -23.91 17.38
C TYR A 183 0.57 -24.31 15.94
N GLN A 184 1.58 -24.59 15.12
CA GLN A 184 1.37 -25.08 13.75
C GLN A 184 0.59 -26.41 13.74
N ASP A 185 0.94 -27.35 14.62
CA ASP A 185 0.21 -28.61 14.74
C ASP A 185 -1.25 -28.40 15.14
N LEU A 186 -1.51 -27.45 16.05
CA LEU A 186 -2.86 -27.11 16.47
C LEU A 186 -3.67 -26.45 15.36
N GLU A 187 -3.04 -25.56 14.58
CA GLU A 187 -3.64 -24.93 13.40
C GLU A 187 -3.98 -25.97 12.35
N HIS A 188 -3.08 -26.92 12.06
CA HIS A 188 -3.34 -28.02 11.14
C HIS A 188 -4.51 -28.90 11.58
N LYS A 189 -4.60 -29.23 12.88
CA LYS A 189 -5.74 -29.98 13.42
C LYS A 189 -7.05 -29.21 13.27
N THR A 190 -7.03 -27.92 13.59
CA THR A 190 -8.21 -27.04 13.48
C THR A 190 -8.66 -26.92 12.03
N HIS A 191 -7.71 -26.70 11.12
CA HIS A 191 -7.99 -26.65 9.68
C HIS A 191 -8.56 -27.97 9.16
N ASN A 192 -8.03 -29.11 9.62
CA ASN A 192 -8.54 -30.43 9.24
C ASN A 192 -10.00 -30.61 9.69
N ILE A 193 -10.32 -30.26 10.94
CA ILE A 193 -11.70 -30.33 11.45
C ILE A 193 -12.62 -29.42 10.64
N LEU A 194 -12.21 -28.19 10.37
CA LEU A 194 -13.00 -27.24 9.60
C LEU A 194 -13.21 -27.70 8.15
N SER A 195 -12.18 -28.26 7.51
CA SER A 195 -12.28 -28.85 6.17
C SER A 195 -13.28 -30.01 6.19
N ARG A 196 -13.14 -30.97 7.12
CA ARG A 196 -14.07 -32.09 7.25
C ARG A 196 -15.51 -31.63 7.47
N TYR A 197 -15.72 -30.59 8.27
CA TYR A 197 -17.04 -30.02 8.46
C TYR A 197 -17.58 -29.39 7.17
N ASN A 198 -16.76 -28.62 6.46
CA ASN A 198 -17.14 -28.03 5.17
C ASN A 198 -17.51 -29.11 4.14
N ASP A 199 -16.69 -30.16 4.07
CA ASP A 199 -16.86 -31.31 3.20
C ASP A 199 -18.08 -32.16 3.57
N TYR A 200 -18.49 -32.17 4.85
CA TYR A 200 -19.71 -32.86 5.28
C TYR A 200 -20.96 -32.04 4.99
N VAL A 201 -20.96 -30.75 5.35
CA VAL A 201 -22.15 -29.89 5.29
C VAL A 201 -22.52 -29.49 3.87
N ARG A 202 -21.54 -29.18 3.01
CA ARG A 202 -21.81 -28.69 1.65
C ARG A 202 -22.54 -29.75 0.80
N PRO A 203 -22.10 -31.03 0.73
CA PRO A 203 -22.80 -32.05 -0.06
C PRO A 203 -24.16 -32.41 0.53
N SER A 204 -24.31 -32.45 1.86
CA SER A 204 -25.62 -32.73 2.47
C SER A 204 -26.63 -31.63 2.20
N ALA A 205 -26.21 -30.36 2.28
CA ALA A 205 -27.05 -29.22 1.94
C ALA A 205 -27.45 -29.23 0.47
N HIS A 206 -26.48 -29.48 -0.43
CA HIS A 206 -26.75 -29.60 -1.86
C HIS A 206 -27.72 -30.75 -2.16
N LYS A 207 -27.52 -31.93 -1.53
CA LYS A 207 -28.40 -33.09 -1.70
C LYS A 207 -29.84 -32.79 -1.27
N LEU A 208 -30.03 -32.12 -0.14
CA LEU A 208 -31.35 -31.70 0.32
C LEU A 208 -32.01 -30.72 -0.65
N GLN A 209 -31.24 -29.74 -1.14
CA GLN A 209 -31.74 -28.77 -2.11
C GLN A 209 -32.14 -29.42 -3.43
N SER A 210 -31.34 -30.36 -3.95
CA SER A 210 -31.69 -31.13 -5.15
C SER A 210 -32.97 -31.95 -4.96
N ARG A 211 -33.16 -32.56 -3.78
CA ARG A 211 -34.39 -33.32 -3.47
C ARG A 211 -35.63 -32.42 -3.43
N LEU A 212 -35.53 -31.27 -2.77
CA LEU A 212 -36.62 -30.29 -2.71
C LEU A 212 -36.97 -29.75 -4.09
N GLN A 213 -35.95 -29.43 -4.91
CA GLN A 213 -36.16 -29.00 -6.29
C GLN A 213 -36.84 -30.09 -7.14
N ALA A 214 -36.42 -31.36 -7.00
CA ALA A 214 -37.03 -32.46 -7.73
C ALA A 214 -38.50 -32.68 -7.33
N GLU A 215 -38.82 -32.62 -6.03
CA GLU A 215 -40.19 -32.74 -5.52
C GLU A 215 -41.08 -31.59 -6.01
N HIS A 216 -40.60 -30.35 -5.91
CA HIS A 216 -41.32 -29.18 -6.41
C HIS A 216 -41.55 -29.28 -7.93
N TRP A 217 -40.53 -29.65 -8.70
CA TRP A 217 -40.64 -29.83 -10.15
C TRP A 217 -41.63 -30.93 -10.53
N SER A 218 -41.61 -32.07 -9.80
CA SER A 218 -42.57 -33.16 -10.00
C SER A 218 -44.00 -32.69 -9.73
N THR A 219 -44.22 -31.93 -8.66
CA THR A 219 -45.54 -31.41 -8.29
C THR A 219 -46.04 -30.42 -9.34
N SER A 220 -45.20 -29.50 -9.78
CA SER A 220 -45.53 -28.54 -10.84
C SER A 220 -45.84 -29.24 -12.15
N THR A 221 -45.06 -30.26 -12.54
CA THR A 221 -45.30 -31.05 -13.75
C THR A 221 -46.65 -31.78 -13.67
N ALA A 222 -47.00 -32.34 -12.51
CA ALA A 222 -48.31 -32.98 -12.31
C ALA A 222 -49.46 -31.96 -12.42
N GLN A 223 -49.32 -30.78 -11.81
CA GLN A 223 -50.32 -29.70 -11.93
C GLN A 223 -50.50 -29.24 -13.37
N ILE A 224 -49.40 -29.04 -14.11
CA ILE A 224 -49.44 -28.67 -15.54
C ILE A 224 -50.12 -29.77 -16.35
N SER A 225 -49.85 -31.05 -16.06
CA SER A 225 -50.51 -32.17 -16.73
C SER A 225 -52.02 -32.16 -16.50
N THR A 226 -52.47 -31.97 -15.25
CA THR A 226 -53.91 -31.90 -14.94
C THR A 226 -54.57 -30.68 -15.58
N LEU A 227 -53.92 -29.52 -15.56
CA LEU A 227 -54.42 -28.32 -16.23
C LEU A 227 -54.52 -28.52 -17.75
N SER A 228 -53.49 -29.12 -18.37
CA SER A 228 -53.50 -29.42 -19.80
C SER A 228 -54.64 -30.37 -20.16
N GLU A 229 -54.93 -31.38 -19.34
CA GLU A 229 -56.04 -32.30 -19.57
C GLU A 229 -57.39 -31.59 -19.50
N VAL A 230 -57.60 -30.72 -18.51
CA VAL A 230 -58.82 -29.91 -18.39
C VAL A 230 -58.98 -28.96 -19.58
N PHE A 231 -57.90 -28.36 -20.05
CA PHE A 231 -57.93 -27.48 -21.23
C PHE A 231 -58.32 -28.23 -22.51
N VAL A 232 -57.81 -29.45 -22.71
CA VAL A 232 -58.20 -30.29 -23.85
C VAL A 232 -59.68 -30.66 -23.76
N GLN A 233 -60.16 -31.08 -22.59
CA GLN A 233 -61.59 -31.39 -22.39
C GLN A 233 -62.48 -30.17 -22.67
N TRP A 234 -62.08 -28.99 -22.19
CA TRP A 234 -62.80 -27.75 -22.48
C TRP A 234 -62.84 -27.44 -23.97
N ASN A 235 -61.71 -27.61 -24.67
CA ASN A 235 -61.64 -27.38 -26.11
C ASN A 235 -62.56 -28.33 -26.89
N ASP A 236 -62.64 -29.60 -26.47
CA ASP A 236 -63.54 -30.58 -27.09
C ASP A 236 -65.02 -30.20 -26.88
N ILE A 237 -65.41 -29.82 -25.66
CA ILE A 237 -66.78 -29.40 -25.34
C ILE A 237 -67.17 -28.13 -26.10
N VAL A 238 -66.27 -27.15 -26.18
CA VAL A 238 -66.50 -25.92 -26.94
C VAL A 238 -66.64 -26.24 -28.43
N SER A 239 -65.78 -27.09 -28.98
CA SER A 239 -65.88 -27.50 -30.39
C SER A 239 -67.18 -28.25 -30.69
N GLU A 240 -67.64 -29.13 -29.79
CA GLU A 240 -68.95 -29.79 -29.91
C GLU A 240 -70.10 -28.79 -29.85
N ALA A 241 -70.06 -27.84 -28.91
CA ALA A 241 -71.04 -26.78 -28.82
C ALA A 241 -71.06 -25.89 -30.08
N GLU A 242 -69.89 -25.56 -30.63
CA GLU A 242 -69.77 -24.83 -31.90
C GLU A 242 -70.35 -25.63 -33.08
N GLN A 243 -70.11 -26.93 -33.15
CA GLN A 243 -70.70 -27.82 -34.16
C GLN A 243 -72.23 -27.90 -34.03
N GLU A 244 -72.74 -27.95 -32.80
CA GLU A 244 -74.18 -27.98 -32.55
C GLU A 244 -74.85 -26.62 -32.89
N VAL A 245 -74.20 -25.50 -32.55
CA VAL A 245 -74.69 -24.16 -32.94
C VAL A 245 -74.72 -24.04 -34.46
N THR A 246 -73.64 -24.42 -35.15
CA THR A 246 -73.61 -24.38 -36.63
C THR A 246 -74.67 -25.30 -37.25
N ARG A 247 -74.94 -26.46 -36.64
CA ARG A 247 -76.05 -27.35 -37.05
C ARG A 247 -77.42 -26.70 -36.84
N ILE A 248 -77.66 -26.08 -35.68
CA ILE A 248 -78.91 -25.37 -35.38
C ILE A 248 -79.09 -24.19 -36.33
N GLU A 249 -78.06 -23.38 -36.56
CA GLU A 249 -78.07 -22.26 -37.50
C GLU A 249 -78.39 -22.72 -38.92
N LYS A 250 -77.78 -23.82 -39.39
CA LYS A 250 -78.09 -24.43 -40.69
C LYS A 250 -79.54 -24.89 -40.78
N SER A 251 -80.08 -25.51 -39.73
CA SER A 251 -81.49 -25.95 -39.70
C SER A 251 -82.48 -24.78 -39.63
N ARG A 252 -82.10 -23.67 -39.01
CA ARG A 252 -82.92 -22.47 -38.85
C ARG A 252 -82.97 -21.61 -40.11
N ASN A 253 -81.90 -21.58 -40.90
CA ASN A 253 -81.80 -20.81 -42.14
C ASN A 253 -81.56 -21.71 -43.37
N PRO A 254 -82.51 -22.57 -43.76
CA PRO A 254 -82.36 -23.43 -44.94
C PRO A 254 -82.29 -22.64 -46.26
N SER A 255 -82.61 -21.35 -46.24
CA SER A 255 -82.59 -20.46 -47.41
C SER A 255 -81.22 -19.86 -47.72
N LEU A 256 -80.16 -20.19 -46.96
CA LEU A 256 -78.78 -19.79 -47.29
C LEU A 256 -78.00 -20.89 -48.05
N ASP A 257 -78.62 -22.04 -48.35
CA ASP A 257 -78.06 -23.08 -49.21
C ASP A 257 -78.55 -22.87 -50.68
N ILE A 258 -78.23 -21.70 -51.25
CA ILE A 258 -78.20 -21.49 -52.71
C ILE A 258 -76.91 -20.71 -53.05
N SER A 259 -75.98 -21.46 -53.65
CA SER A 259 -74.72 -21.07 -54.31
C SER A 259 -73.52 -20.66 -53.46
#